data_AF-A0A6A4DPA2-F1
#
_entry.id   AF-A0A6A4DPA2-F1
#
_cell.length_a   1.000
_cell.length_b   1.000
_cell.length_c   1.000
_cell.angle_alpha   90.00
_cell.angle_beta   90.00
_cell.angle_gamma   90.00
#
_symmetry.space_group_name_H-M   'P 1'
#
loop_
_entity.id
_entity.type
_entity.pdbx_description
1 polymer ?
#
loop_
_entity_poly.entity_id
_entity_poly.type
_entity_poly.pdbx_seq_one_letter_code
_entity_poly.pdbx_strand_id
1 'polypeptide(L)'
;MPDTRLVLGGSLSGHILTPNSTVESDGQLKCLLCRMRGFQKRSRWGCAVCQVGFHVECFAVFHFRDAFEHDSTPSVREALNLFCASAPGNGQFKTRTKKNKSITPLPMIRLPASESIPSPVS
;
A
#
# COMPACT_ATOMS: atom_id res chain seq x y z
N MET A 1 3.69 23.20 30.23
CA MET A 1 3.47 23.44 28.80
C MET A 1 4.56 22.70 28.05
N PRO A 2 4.35 21.51 27.46
CA PRO A 2 5.39 20.90 26.65
C PRO A 2 5.27 21.32 25.18
N ASP A 3 6.43 21.65 24.62
CA ASP A 3 6.72 21.98 23.23
C ASP A 3 6.00 21.11 22.20
N THR A 4 5.12 21.76 21.42
CA THR A 4 4.61 21.22 20.17
C THR A 4 5.71 21.27 19.12
N ARG A 5 6.59 20.26 19.08
CA ARG A 5 7.39 19.98 17.89
C ARG A 5 6.41 19.72 16.74
N LEU A 6 6.27 20.68 15.83
CA LEU A 6 5.58 20.50 14.55
C LEU A 6 6.23 19.32 13.82
N VAL A 7 5.58 18.16 13.87
CA VAL A 7 5.92 17.03 13.01
C VAL A 7 5.49 17.41 11.59
N LEU A 8 6.37 18.09 10.88
CA LEU A 8 6.23 18.34 9.45
C LEU A 8 6.42 16.99 8.74
N GLY A 9 5.36 16.49 8.10
CA GLY A 9 5.44 15.32 7.22
C GLY A 9 4.97 14.00 7.82
N GLY A 10 3.98 14.00 8.71
CA GLY A 10 3.27 12.76 9.04
C GLY A 10 2.49 12.26 7.82
N SER A 11 2.96 11.19 7.18
CA SER A 11 2.17 10.46 6.17
C SER A 11 0.85 10.07 6.83
N LEU A 12 -0.24 10.75 6.51
CA LEU A 12 -1.53 10.68 7.22
C LEU A 12 -2.08 9.25 7.43
N SER A 13 -1.61 8.28 6.63
CA SER A 13 -1.99 6.87 6.76
C SER A 13 -1.02 6.04 7.61
N GLY A 14 0.27 6.40 7.72
CA GLY A 14 1.31 5.53 8.32
C GLY A 14 1.57 4.23 7.56
N HIS A 15 0.84 3.98 6.48
CA HIS A 15 0.94 2.81 5.62
C HIS A 15 1.96 3.04 4.51
N ILE A 16 2.83 2.05 4.28
CA ILE A 16 3.88 2.11 3.26
C ILE A 16 3.79 0.88 2.37
N LEU A 17 3.76 1.11 1.06
CA LEU A 17 3.91 0.07 0.05
C LEU A 17 5.38 -0.34 -0.06
N THR A 18 5.62 -1.64 -0.08
CA THR A 18 6.93 -2.23 -0.32
C THR A 18 6.83 -3.28 -1.42
N PRO A 19 7.91 -3.54 -2.17
CA PRO A 19 7.93 -4.65 -3.11
C PRO A 19 7.61 -5.96 -2.39
N ASN A 20 6.88 -6.85 -3.04
CA ASN A 20 6.69 -8.19 -2.50
C ASN A 20 8.01 -8.96 -2.47
N SER A 21 8.20 -9.77 -1.43
CA SER A 21 9.36 -10.64 -1.30
C SER A 21 9.19 -11.88 -2.16
N THR A 22 10.18 -12.15 -3.01
CA THR A 22 10.31 -13.39 -3.78
C THR A 22 11.20 -14.43 -3.09
N VAL A 23 11.73 -14.11 -1.89
CA VAL A 23 12.67 -14.99 -1.16
C VAL A 23 11.97 -16.24 -0.66
N GLU A 24 10.76 -16.08 -0.12
CA GLU A 24 9.99 -17.14 0.54
C GLU A 24 8.60 -17.34 -0.12
N SER A 25 8.37 -16.69 -1.26
CA SER A 25 7.08 -16.74 -1.96
C SER A 25 7.24 -16.40 -3.45
N ASP A 26 6.18 -16.59 -4.24
CA ASP A 26 6.16 -16.19 -5.65
C ASP A 26 6.15 -14.66 -5.86
N GLY A 27 6.09 -13.88 -4.77
CA GLY A 27 6.04 -12.42 -4.81
C GLY A 27 4.71 -11.87 -5.34
N GLN A 28 3.66 -12.70 -5.45
CA GLN A 28 2.41 -12.29 -6.05
C GLN A 28 1.25 -12.36 -5.04
N LEU A 29 0.95 -11.22 -4.43
CA LEU A 29 -0.18 -11.08 -3.52
C LEU A 29 -1.44 -10.67 -4.26
N LYS A 30 -2.61 -11.22 -3.90
CA LYS A 30 -3.89 -10.72 -4.42
C LYS A 30 -4.12 -9.30 -3.90
N CYS A 31 -4.47 -8.38 -4.80
CA CYS A 31 -4.83 -7.03 -4.43
C CYS A 31 -6.14 -7.05 -3.63
N LEU A 32 -6.14 -6.47 -2.42
CA LEU A 32 -7.30 -6.46 -1.53
C LEU A 32 -8.51 -5.79 -2.20
N LEU A 33 -8.31 -4.60 -2.78
CA LEU A 33 -9.40 -3.85 -3.41
C LEU A 33 -9.95 -4.57 -4.65
N CYS A 34 -9.07 -5.13 -5.48
CA CYS A 34 -9.52 -5.93 -6.62
C CYS A 34 -10.35 -7.13 -6.16
N ARG A 35 -9.93 -7.83 -5.10
CA ARG A 35 -10.69 -8.94 -4.51
C ARG A 35 -12.06 -8.49 -4.01
N MET A 36 -12.15 -7.34 -3.36
CA MET A 36 -13.43 -6.79 -2.89
C MET A 36 -14.38 -6.46 -4.04
N ARG A 37 -13.85 -6.07 -5.21
CA ARG A 37 -14.62 -5.88 -6.45
C ARG A 37 -14.88 -7.18 -7.22
N GLY A 38 -14.53 -8.36 -6.68
CA GLY A 38 -14.69 -9.66 -7.34
C GLY A 38 -13.58 -10.03 -8.34
N PHE A 39 -12.55 -9.21 -8.52
CA PHE A 39 -11.43 -9.52 -9.40
C PHE A 39 -10.33 -10.33 -8.68
N GLN A 40 -9.66 -11.23 -9.39
CA GLN A 40 -8.53 -12.01 -8.87
C GLN A 40 -7.17 -11.48 -9.33
N LYS A 41 -7.02 -10.15 -9.44
CA LYS A 41 -5.77 -9.52 -9.90
C LYS A 41 -4.69 -9.60 -8.82
N ARG A 42 -3.49 -10.02 -9.24
CA ARG A 42 -2.28 -10.06 -8.42
C ARG A 42 -1.55 -8.71 -8.46
N SER A 43 -0.86 -8.38 -7.39
CA SER A 43 -0.02 -7.19 -7.25
C SER A 43 1.42 -7.58 -6.93
N ARG A 44 2.35 -6.74 -7.38
CA ARG A 44 3.78 -6.78 -7.06
C ARG A 44 4.14 -6.06 -5.77
N TRP A 45 3.17 -5.36 -5.17
CA TRP A 45 3.36 -4.52 -3.99
C TRP A 45 2.44 -4.94 -2.86
N GLY A 46 2.94 -4.79 -1.65
CA GLY A 46 2.21 -5.08 -0.41
C GLY A 46 2.41 -3.98 0.60
N CYS A 47 1.41 -3.73 1.43
CA CYS A 47 1.57 -2.80 2.54
C CYS A 47 2.27 -3.51 3.70
N ALA A 48 3.42 -3.01 4.12
CA ALA A 48 4.19 -3.59 5.22
C ALA A 48 3.44 -3.56 6.57
N VAL A 49 2.50 -2.62 6.73
CA VAL A 49 1.69 -2.48 7.95
C VAL A 49 0.43 -3.35 7.88
N CYS A 50 -0.35 -3.27 6.79
CA CYS A 50 -1.57 -4.08 6.63
C CYS A 50 -1.29 -5.57 6.40
N GLN A 51 -0.07 -5.91 5.95
CA GLN A 51 0.33 -7.26 5.57
C GLN A 51 -0.51 -7.87 4.42
N VAL A 52 -1.05 -7.03 3.53
CA VAL A 52 -1.87 -7.42 2.36
C VAL A 52 -1.33 -6.79 1.07
N GLY A 53 -1.68 -7.38 -0.08
CA GLY A 53 -1.29 -6.89 -1.40
C GLY A 53 -2.17 -5.75 -1.90
N PHE A 54 -1.58 -4.80 -2.64
CA PHE A 54 -2.29 -3.70 -3.28
C PHE A 54 -1.61 -3.30 -4.60
N HIS A 55 -2.38 -2.99 -5.64
CA HIS A 55 -1.87 -2.13 -6.72
C HIS A 55 -1.63 -0.72 -6.18
N VAL A 56 -0.77 0.07 -6.83
CA VAL A 56 -0.40 1.41 -6.35
C VAL A 56 -1.64 2.31 -6.26
N GLU A 57 -2.51 2.26 -7.27
CA GLU A 57 -3.75 3.03 -7.34
C GLU A 57 -4.75 2.53 -6.30
N CYS A 58 -4.85 1.21 -6.13
CA CYS A 58 -5.73 0.60 -5.15
C CYS A 58 -5.32 0.95 -3.71
N PHE A 59 -4.01 1.02 -3.46
CA PHE A 59 -3.44 1.48 -2.20
C PHE A 59 -3.79 2.95 -1.95
N ALA A 60 -3.60 3.80 -2.96
CA ALA A 60 -3.87 5.23 -2.85
C ALA A 60 -5.33 5.49 -2.43
N VAL A 61 -6.28 4.91 -3.17
CA VAL A 61 -7.71 5.03 -2.88
C VAL A 61 -8.08 4.47 -1.51
N PHE A 62 -7.44 3.37 -1.09
CA PHE A 62 -7.75 2.73 0.19
C PHE A 62 -7.28 3.56 1.39
N HIS A 63 -6.06 4.11 1.32
CA HIS A 63 -5.34 4.68 2.45
C HIS A 63 -5.37 6.21 2.51
N PHE A 64 -5.71 6.89 1.42
CA PHE A 64 -5.79 8.34 1.32
C PHE A 64 -7.15 8.77 0.78
N ARG A 65 -8.23 8.23 1.34
CA ARG A 65 -9.61 8.42 0.87
C ARG A 65 -9.98 9.88 0.71
N ASP A 66 -9.60 10.70 1.69
CA ASP A 66 -9.85 12.14 1.74
C ASP A 66 -9.30 12.87 0.50
N ALA A 67 -8.19 12.40 -0.07
CA ALA A 67 -7.63 12.95 -1.30
C ALA A 67 -8.49 12.67 -2.55
N PHE A 68 -9.45 11.75 -2.44
CA PHE A 68 -10.34 11.29 -3.50
C PHE A 68 -11.80 11.67 -3.24
N GLU A 69 -12.17 12.32 -2.13
CA GLU A 69 -13.60 12.58 -1.85
C GLU A 69 -14.22 13.62 -2.79
N HIS A 70 -13.46 14.59 -3.27
CA HIS A 70 -13.97 15.70 -4.07
C HIS A 70 -13.82 15.51 -5.59
N ASP A 71 -12.68 15.01 -6.06
CA ASP A 71 -12.36 14.91 -7.51
C ASP A 71 -12.08 13.46 -7.96
N SER A 72 -12.98 12.55 -7.59
CA SER A 72 -12.86 11.14 -7.99
C SER A 72 -13.54 10.82 -9.31
N THR A 73 -12.84 10.02 -10.12
CA THR A 73 -13.49 9.32 -11.24
C THR A 73 -14.59 8.36 -10.71
N PRO A 74 -15.60 8.01 -11.52
CA PRO A 74 -16.67 7.09 -11.11
C PRO A 74 -16.16 5.77 -10.56
N SER A 75 -15.08 5.23 -11.15
CA SER A 75 -14.47 3.95 -10.75
C SER A 75 -13.73 4.04 -9.40
N VAL A 76 -13.30 5.23 -8.98
CA VAL A 76 -12.73 5.48 -7.65
C VAL A 76 -13.85 5.64 -6.62
N ARG A 77 -14.90 6.41 -6.93
CA ARG A 77 -16.07 6.54 -6.05
C ARG A 77 -16.75 5.20 -5.79
N GLU A 78 -16.91 4.37 -6.82
CA GLU A 78 -17.45 3.02 -6.67
C GLU A 78 -16.60 2.17 -5.72
N ALA A 79 -15.27 2.27 -5.82
CA ALA A 79 -14.37 1.63 -4.86
C ALA A 79 -14.63 2.10 -3.43
N LEU A 80 -14.66 3.42 -3.24
CA LEU A 80 -14.87 4.05 -1.94
C LEU A 80 -16.20 3.61 -1.33
N ASN A 81 -17.27 3.59 -2.12
CA ASN A 81 -18.58 3.12 -1.69
C ASN A 81 -18.56 1.64 -1.30
N LEU A 82 -17.91 0.76 -2.09
CA LEU A 82 -17.76 -0.65 -1.74
C LEU A 82 -17.00 -0.82 -0.42
N PHE A 83 -15.98 0.01 -0.17
CA PHE A 83 -15.27 0.00 1.12
C PHE A 83 -16.14 0.47 2.28
N CYS A 84 -16.85 1.58 2.13
CA CYS A 84 -17.72 2.14 3.17
C CYS A 84 -18.86 1.18 3.51
N ALA A 85 -19.49 0.55 2.49
CA ALA A 85 -20.53 -0.45 2.68
C ALA A 85 -20.02 -1.73 3.36
N SER A 86 -18.73 -2.05 3.20
CA SER A 86 -18.09 -3.21 3.83
C SER A 86 -17.68 -2.98 5.29
N ALA A 87 -17.87 -1.78 5.84
CA ALA A 87 -17.36 -1.39 7.16
C ALA A 87 -18.49 -1.21 8.20
N PRO A 88 -18.91 -2.25 8.94
CA PRO A 88 -19.45 -2.06 10.27
C PRO A 88 -18.25 -1.89 11.23
N GLY A 89 -18.06 -0.67 11.74
CA GLY A 89 -17.25 -0.32 12.91
C GLY A 89 -15.83 -0.91 12.98
N ASN A 90 -14.82 -0.12 12.61
CA ASN A 90 -13.42 -0.32 13.03
C ASN A 90 -12.92 -1.78 12.99
N GLY A 91 -13.34 -2.53 11.98
CA GLY A 91 -12.86 -3.88 11.73
C GLY A 91 -11.44 -3.77 11.21
N GLN A 92 -10.47 -3.67 12.13
CA GLN A 92 -9.09 -4.02 11.89
C GLN A 92 -9.11 -5.27 11.01
N PHE A 93 -8.68 -5.13 9.75
CA PHE A 93 -8.47 -6.26 8.86
C PHE A 93 -7.69 -7.27 9.68
N LYS A 94 -8.35 -8.36 10.11
CA LYS A 94 -7.84 -9.28 11.13
C LYS A 94 -6.37 -9.48 10.85
N THR A 95 -5.52 -8.87 11.68
CA THR A 95 -4.08 -8.86 11.47
C THR A 95 -3.72 -10.32 11.41
N ARG A 96 -3.34 -10.79 10.23
CA ARG A 96 -3.02 -12.19 10.01
C ARG A 96 -2.03 -12.57 11.10
N THR A 97 -2.42 -13.49 12.00
CA THR A 97 -1.60 -13.88 13.16
C THR A 97 -0.24 -14.44 12.73
N LYS A 98 -0.15 -14.92 11.48
CA LYS A 98 1.09 -15.36 10.83
C LYS A 98 1.64 -14.23 9.94
N LYS A 99 2.87 -13.79 10.21
CA LYS A 99 3.59 -12.80 9.39
C LYS A 99 3.53 -13.16 7.91
N ASN A 100 3.23 -12.18 7.05
CA ASN A 100 3.22 -12.40 5.61
C ASN A 100 4.65 -12.36 5.07
N LYS A 101 5.24 -13.54 4.84
CA LYS A 101 6.58 -13.67 4.26
C LYS A 101 6.70 -13.15 2.83
N SER A 102 5.57 -12.89 2.16
CA SER A 102 5.52 -12.38 0.79
C SER A 102 5.67 -10.86 0.68
N ILE A 103 5.83 -10.12 1.77
CA ILE A 103 5.99 -8.66 1.75
C ILE A 103 7.38 -8.30 2.30
N THR A 104 8.13 -7.49 1.56
CA THR A 104 9.44 -7.04 2.02
C THR A 104 9.26 -6.08 3.20
N PRO A 105 9.84 -6.35 4.38
CA PRO A 105 9.75 -5.43 5.50
C PRO A 105 10.60 -4.18 5.24
N LEU A 106 10.23 -3.04 5.84
CA LEU A 106 10.92 -1.74 5.64
C LEU A 106 12.45 -1.81 5.81
N PRO A 107 13.01 -2.47 6.85
CA PRO A 107 14.47 -2.53 7.04
C PRO A 107 15.22 -3.28 5.94
N MET A 108 14.53 -4.03 5.08
CA MET A 108 15.13 -4.76 3.96
C MET A 108 15.07 -4.00 2.63
N ILE A 109 14.43 -2.83 2.59
CA ILE A 109 14.42 -1.97 1.39
C ILE A 109 15.82 -1.37 1.23
N ARG A 110 16.38 -1.55 0.03
CA ARG A 110 17.67 -0.98 -0.35
C ARG A 110 17.47 0.03 -1.46
N LEU A 111 18.20 1.15 -1.38
CA LEU A 111 18.34 2.04 -2.51
C LEU A 111 19.18 1.33 -3.59
N PRO A 112 18.88 1.53 -4.88
CA PRO A 112 19.78 1.13 -5.94
C PRO A 112 21.15 1.75 -5.66
N ALA A 113 22.21 0.94 -5.63
CA ALA A 113 23.55 1.51 -5.71
C ALA A 113 23.62 2.28 -7.03
N SER A 114 24.09 3.53 -7.00
CA SER A 114 24.18 4.39 -8.18
C SER A 114 24.76 3.60 -9.35
N GLU A 115 23.95 3.32 -10.37
CA GLU A 115 24.46 2.91 -11.67
C GLU A 115 25.35 4.04 -12.14
N SER A 116 26.64 3.77 -12.30
CA SER A 116 27.58 4.67 -12.94
C SER A 116 26.97 5.11 -14.26
N ILE A 117 26.61 6.39 -14.36
CA ILE A 117 26.23 7.04 -15.60
C ILE A 117 27.37 6.73 -16.59
N PRO A 118 27.14 6.01 -17.71
CA PRO A 118 28.20 5.78 -18.67
C PRO A 118 28.68 7.14 -19.17
N SER A 119 29.98 7.39 -19.02
CA SER A 119 30.63 8.62 -19.48
C SER A 119 30.29 8.87 -20.95
N PRO A 120 30.06 10.12 -21.37
CA PRO A 120 29.83 10.43 -22.77
C PRO A 120 31.05 9.98 -23.58
N VAL A 121 30.81 9.11 -24.56
CA VAL A 121 31.80 8.75 -25.57
C VAL A 121 32.23 10.05 -26.26
N SER A 122 33.54 10.33 -26.18
CA SER A 122 34.18 11.47 -26.85
C SER A 122 34.23 11.28 -28.36
#